data_AF-A0A969KHV7-F1
#
_entry.id   AF-A0A969KHV7-F1
#
_cell.length_a   1.000
_cell.length_b   1.000
_cell.length_c   1.000
_cell.angle_alpha   90.00
_cell.angle_beta   90.00
_cell.angle_gamma   90.00
#
_symmetry.space_group_name_H-M   'P 1'
#
loop_
_entity.id
_entity.type
_entity.pdbx_description
1 polymer ?
#
loop_
_entity_poly.entity_id
_entity_poly.type
_entity_poly.pdbx_seq_one_letter_code
_entity_poly.pdbx_strand_id
1 'polypeptide(L)'
;MFTSLFGDDISSRPLVILFPDGDFIAGNKEQQEIVNWCKSLTTYGYTCACVNYRQGYDNSIPKEGVNQAIHRAIQDGRAAVRFFMENQEAFRIDTEKIFLGGNKTGAIVALNTAFMDEEELPNFLNTSNLNCLDCSGNLF
;
A
#
# COMPACT_ATOMS: atom_id res chain seq x y z
N MET A 1 12.16 4.75 -10.38
CA MET A 1 13.24 5.57 -10.98
C MET A 1 13.63 6.59 -9.93
N PHE A 2 14.81 6.45 -9.33
CA PHE A 2 15.32 7.41 -8.34
C PHE A 2 16.15 8.46 -9.08
N THR A 3 15.79 9.74 -8.97
CA THR A 3 16.53 10.84 -9.59
C THR A 3 17.80 11.12 -8.79
N SER A 4 18.93 11.23 -9.50
CA SER A 4 20.26 11.53 -8.95
C SER A 4 20.31 12.94 -8.32
N LEU A 5 20.99 13.02 -7.18
CA LEU A 5 20.94 14.08 -6.17
C LEU A 5 22.25 14.88 -6.10
N PHE A 6 22.68 15.53 -7.18
CA PHE A 6 23.72 16.55 -7.04
C PHE A 6 23.09 17.80 -6.42
N GLY A 7 23.44 18.08 -5.15
CA GLY A 7 22.95 19.24 -4.39
C GLY A 7 21.69 19.01 -3.54
N ASP A 8 21.29 17.76 -3.31
CA ASP A 8 20.21 17.45 -2.36
C ASP A 8 20.77 16.99 -1.01
N ASP A 9 20.86 17.94 -0.08
CA ASP A 9 21.36 17.76 1.28
C ASP A 9 20.26 17.29 2.27
N ILE A 10 19.04 16.99 1.78
CA ILE A 10 17.96 16.51 2.64
C ILE A 10 18.22 15.06 3.05
N SER A 11 18.34 14.84 4.37
CA SER A 11 18.65 13.54 4.96
C SER A 11 17.47 12.56 4.93
N SER A 12 16.24 13.07 5.06
CA SER A 12 15.00 12.28 5.03
C SER A 12 13.82 13.08 4.47
N ARG A 13 12.92 12.41 3.74
CA ARG A 13 11.75 13.01 3.08
C ARG A 13 10.46 12.33 3.54
N PRO A 14 9.32 13.04 3.57
CA PRO A 14 8.02 12.39 3.73
C PRO A 14 7.81 11.34 2.64
N LEU A 15 7.25 10.20 3.02
CA LEU A 15 6.96 9.08 2.11
C LEU A 15 5.49 9.12 1.69
N VAL A 16 5.22 8.96 0.39
CA VAL A 16 3.87 8.64 -0.12
C VAL A 16 3.88 7.25 -0.76
N ILE A 17 3.03 6.36 -0.25
CA ILE A 17 2.79 5.03 -0.82
C ILE A 17 1.48 5.07 -1.60
N LEU A 18 1.53 4.79 -2.90
CA LEU A 18 0.39 4.79 -3.80
C LEU A 18 0.05 3.39 -4.29
N PHE A 19 -1.24 3.05 -4.22
CA PHE A 19 -1.79 1.77 -4.68
C PHE A 19 -2.57 1.93 -6.00
N PRO A 20 -2.40 1.00 -6.97
CA PRO A 20 -3.09 1.02 -8.25
C PRO A 20 -4.58 0.65 -8.16
N ASP A 21 -5.33 1.04 -9.18
CA ASP A 21 -6.69 0.54 -9.42
C ASP A 21 -6.62 -0.90 -9.94
N GLY A 22 -7.72 -1.65 -9.89
CA GLY A 22 -7.67 -3.04 -10.31
C GLY A 22 -8.88 -3.91 -10.02
N ASP A 23 -9.90 -3.38 -9.34
CA ASP A 23 -11.08 -4.14 -8.89
C ASP A 23 -10.73 -5.41 -8.09
N PHE A 24 -9.51 -5.47 -7.53
CA PHE A 24 -8.93 -6.66 -6.90
C PHE A 24 -8.80 -7.88 -7.85
N ILE A 25 -8.87 -7.68 -9.16
CA ILE A 25 -8.79 -8.71 -10.21
C ILE A 25 -7.54 -8.51 -11.06
N ALA A 26 -7.18 -7.27 -11.36
CA ALA A 26 -6.11 -6.91 -12.28
C ALA A 26 -5.36 -5.66 -11.79
N GLY A 27 -4.44 -5.16 -12.61
CA GLY A 27 -3.69 -3.94 -12.29
C GLY A 27 -2.39 -4.19 -11.54
N ASN A 28 -1.52 -3.18 -11.57
CA ASN A 28 -0.20 -3.23 -10.97
C ASN A 28 0.38 -1.81 -10.82
N LYS A 29 1.51 -1.73 -10.11
CA LYS A 29 2.28 -0.53 -9.79
C LYS A 29 2.83 0.23 -11.00
N GLU A 30 2.77 -0.34 -12.21
CA GLU A 30 3.23 0.28 -13.45
C GLU A 30 2.10 1.02 -14.18
N GLN A 31 0.87 1.00 -13.64
CA GLN A 31 -0.23 1.81 -14.16
C GLN A 31 0.17 3.28 -14.26
N GLN A 32 0.05 3.83 -15.48
CA GLN A 32 0.59 5.13 -15.84
C GLN A 32 0.07 6.27 -14.95
N GLU A 33 -1.20 6.20 -14.53
CA GLU A 33 -1.81 7.20 -13.66
C GLU A 33 -1.11 7.30 -12.30
N ILE A 34 -0.94 6.18 -11.60
CA ILE A 34 -0.26 6.14 -10.30
C ILE A 34 1.23 6.47 -10.43
N VAL A 35 1.88 6.02 -11.50
CA VAL A 35 3.27 6.40 -11.79
C VAL A 35 3.39 7.92 -12.00
N ASN A 36 2.43 8.55 -12.68
CA ASN A 36 2.42 9.99 -12.89
C ASN A 36 2.18 10.77 -11.59
N TRP A 37 1.31 10.29 -10.70
CA TRP A 37 1.13 10.88 -9.38
C TRP A 37 2.42 10.79 -8.55
N CYS A 38 3.06 9.62 -8.50
CA CYS A 38 4.35 9.45 -7.84
C CYS A 38 5.40 10.43 -8.40
N LYS A 39 5.54 10.51 -9.73
CA LYS A 39 6.49 11.44 -10.37
C LYS A 39 6.17 12.89 -10.00
N SER A 40 4.90 13.30 -10.02
CA SER A 40 4.52 14.64 -9.61
C SER A 40 4.86 14.93 -8.15
N LEU A 41 4.57 14.01 -7.23
CA LEU A 41 4.89 14.20 -5.81
C LEU A 41 6.41 14.31 -5.57
N THR A 42 7.23 13.61 -6.34
CA THR A 42 8.70 13.77 -6.23
C THR A 42 9.17 15.18 -6.57
N THR A 43 8.48 15.91 -7.45
CA THR A 43 8.82 17.32 -7.75
C THR A 43 8.51 18.27 -6.59
N TYR A 44 7.69 17.82 -5.63
CA TYR A 44 7.37 18.55 -4.40
C TYR A 44 8.21 18.09 -3.20
N GLY A 45 9.22 17.25 -3.41
CA GLY A 45 10.17 16.84 -2.37
C GLY A 45 9.76 15.61 -1.55
N TYR A 46 8.77 14.84 -2.01
CA TYR A 46 8.38 13.56 -1.40
C TYR A 46 9.20 12.40 -1.97
N THR A 47 9.53 11.43 -1.12
CA THR A 47 9.87 10.08 -1.60
C THR A 47 8.54 9.37 -1.92
N CYS A 48 8.45 8.70 -3.07
CA CYS A 48 7.19 8.08 -3.50
C CYS A 48 7.40 6.63 -3.96
N ALA A 49 6.44 5.77 -3.61
CA ALA A 49 6.44 4.37 -3.97
C ALA A 49 5.09 3.94 -4.57
N CYS A 50 5.12 3.30 -5.73
CA CYS A 50 3.96 2.59 -6.28
C CYS A 50 4.02 1.13 -5.83
N VAL A 51 3.01 0.62 -5.12
CA VAL A 51 3.04 -0.71 -4.51
C VAL A 51 1.94 -1.61 -5.04
N ASN A 52 2.32 -2.84 -5.40
CA ASN A 52 1.36 -3.89 -5.73
C ASN A 52 0.71 -4.44 -4.45
N TYR A 53 -0.56 -4.79 -4.54
CA TYR A 53 -1.25 -5.65 -3.57
C TYR A 53 -1.76 -6.90 -4.29
N ARG A 54 -1.97 -7.98 -3.52
CA ARG A 54 -2.48 -9.26 -4.02
C ARG A 54 -3.86 -9.06 -4.63
N GLN A 55 -3.98 -9.49 -5.88
CA GLN A 55 -5.26 -9.66 -6.57
C GLN A 55 -5.89 -11.01 -6.20
N GLY A 56 -7.12 -11.25 -6.65
CA GLY A 56 -7.79 -12.55 -6.49
C GLY A 56 -9.18 -12.42 -5.88
N TYR A 57 -9.97 -11.44 -6.30
CA TYR A 57 -11.39 -11.40 -5.99
C TYR A 57 -12.11 -12.60 -6.64
N ASP A 58 -12.65 -13.49 -5.80
CA ASP A 58 -13.51 -14.61 -6.20
C ASP A 58 -14.96 -14.15 -6.38
N ASN A 59 -15.38 -14.03 -7.64
CA ASN A 59 -16.73 -13.60 -8.00
C ASN A 59 -17.80 -14.69 -7.85
N SER A 60 -17.43 -15.94 -7.53
CA SER A 60 -18.40 -17.01 -7.25
C SER A 60 -19.06 -16.84 -5.88
N ILE A 61 -18.40 -16.11 -4.98
CA ILE A 61 -18.88 -15.75 -3.64
C ILE A 61 -18.76 -14.23 -3.40
N PRO A 62 -19.45 -13.37 -4.18
CA PRO A 62 -19.13 -11.94 -4.32
C PRO A 62 -18.91 -11.17 -3.01
N LYS A 63 -19.82 -11.35 -2.04
CA LYS A 63 -19.75 -10.67 -0.74
C LYS A 63 -18.52 -11.11 0.06
N GLU A 64 -18.23 -12.40 0.09
CA GLU A 64 -17.11 -12.95 0.84
C GLU A 64 -15.79 -12.71 0.09
N GLY A 65 -15.74 -13.06 -1.20
CA GLY A 65 -14.57 -12.96 -2.06
C GLY A 65 -13.99 -11.54 -2.13
N VAL A 66 -14.82 -10.50 -2.18
CA VAL A 66 -14.32 -9.11 -2.19
C VAL A 66 -13.73 -8.72 -0.84
N ASN A 67 -14.34 -9.13 0.28
CA ASN A 67 -13.82 -8.85 1.62
C ASN A 67 -12.52 -9.61 1.89
N GLN A 68 -12.40 -10.85 1.41
CA GLN A 68 -11.15 -11.60 1.49
C GLN A 68 -10.04 -10.95 0.64
N ALA A 69 -10.38 -10.40 -0.53
CA ALA A 69 -9.43 -9.68 -1.36
C ALA A 69 -8.98 -8.37 -0.71
N ILE A 70 -9.91 -7.60 -0.11
CA ILE A 70 -9.61 -6.40 0.68
C ILE A 70 -8.69 -6.77 1.85
N HIS A 71 -8.99 -7.83 2.60
CA HIS A 71 -8.17 -8.29 3.73
C HIS A 71 -6.71 -8.57 3.31
N ARG A 72 -6.51 -9.30 2.21
CA ARG A 72 -5.17 -9.56 1.67
C ARG A 72 -4.48 -8.26 1.22
N ALA A 73 -5.23 -7.33 0.66
CA ALA A 73 -4.68 -6.05 0.22
C ALA A 73 -4.26 -5.16 1.41
N ILE A 74 -5.02 -5.18 2.52
CA ILE A 74 -4.64 -4.50 3.77
C ILE A 74 -3.33 -5.08 4.31
N GLN A 75 -3.23 -6.40 4.39
CA GLN A 75 -2.01 -7.10 4.79
C GLN A 75 -0.80 -6.65 3.97
N ASP A 76 -0.95 -6.54 2.65
CA ASP A 76 0.13 -6.12 1.76
C ASP A 76 0.46 -4.62 1.92
N GLY A 77 -0.56 -3.78 2.13
CA GLY A 77 -0.38 -2.36 2.42
C GLY A 77 0.39 -2.13 3.72
N ARG A 78 0.01 -2.84 4.80
CA ARG A 78 0.70 -2.75 6.10
C ARG A 78 2.12 -3.32 6.02
N ALA A 79 2.30 -4.44 5.33
CA ALA A 79 3.63 -4.99 5.08
C ALA A 79 4.53 -4.03 4.28
N ALA A 80 3.96 -3.27 3.33
CA ALA A 80 4.70 -2.25 2.59
C ALA A 80 5.13 -1.09 3.50
N VAL A 81 4.26 -0.63 4.40
CA VAL A 81 4.62 0.38 5.41
C VAL A 81 5.79 -0.12 6.27
N ARG A 82 5.67 -1.32 6.85
CA ARG A 82 6.76 -1.93 7.64
C ARG A 82 8.06 -2.05 6.86
N PHE A 83 7.98 -2.51 5.61
CA PHE A 83 9.15 -2.64 4.74
C PHE A 83 9.88 -1.30 4.55
N PHE A 84 9.14 -0.22 4.31
CA PHE A 84 9.76 1.09 4.16
C PHE A 84 10.35 1.60 5.48
N MET A 85 9.68 1.37 6.61
CA MET A 85 10.20 1.75 7.93
C MET A 85 11.49 0.98 8.28
N GLU A 86 11.51 -0.33 8.05
CA GLU A 86 12.70 -1.18 8.24
C GLU A 86 13.88 -0.70 7.40
N ASN A 87 13.60 -0.18 6.19
CA ASN A 87 14.60 0.25 5.22
C ASN A 87 14.72 1.78 5.12
N GLN A 88 14.37 2.51 6.19
CA GLN A 88 14.23 3.97 6.13
C GLN A 88 15.51 4.70 5.68
N GLU A 89 16.69 4.22 6.09
CA GLU A 89 17.98 4.80 5.72
C GLU A 89 18.27 4.63 4.22
N ALA A 90 17.95 3.47 3.66
CA ALA A 90 18.15 3.16 2.25
C ALA A 90 17.26 4.03 1.34
N PHE A 91 16.06 4.35 1.81
CA PHE A 91 15.10 5.17 1.07
C PHE A 91 15.10 6.65 1.46
N ARG A 92 15.91 7.05 2.46
CA ARG A 92 15.96 8.41 3.02
C ARG A 92 14.55 8.94 3.32
N ILE A 93 13.78 8.19 4.09
CA ILE A 93 12.41 8.57 4.46
C ILE A 93 12.32 9.01 5.93
N ASP A 94 11.37 9.88 6.19
CA ASP A 94 10.93 10.27 7.54
C ASP A 94 9.76 9.36 7.95
N THR A 95 10.00 8.46 8.91
CA THR A 95 9.03 7.45 9.35
C THR A 95 7.87 8.05 10.15
N GLU A 96 7.99 9.28 10.64
CA GLU A 96 6.88 10.03 11.26
C GLU A 96 5.95 10.67 10.22
N LYS A 97 6.31 10.61 8.93
CA LYS A 97 5.58 11.26 7.84
C LYS A 97 5.34 10.32 6.66
N ILE A 98 4.52 9.30 6.90
CA ILE A 98 4.08 8.34 5.89
C ILE A 98 2.62 8.62 5.52
N PHE A 99 2.37 8.78 4.22
CA PHE A 99 1.04 9.02 3.65
C PHE A 99 0.67 7.89 2.69
N LEU A 100 -0.59 7.48 2.73
CA LEU A 100 -1.13 6.46 1.85
C LEU A 100 -2.14 7.07 0.87
N GLY A 101 -2.15 6.58 -0.36
CA GLY A 101 -3.14 6.98 -1.36
C GLY A 101 -3.31 5.93 -2.45
N GLY A 102 -4.21 6.18 -3.38
CA GLY A 102 -4.40 5.29 -4.52
C GLY A 102 -5.59 5.71 -5.37
N ASN A 103 -5.72 5.10 -6.54
CA ASN A 103 -6.84 5.34 -7.43
C ASN A 103 -7.93 4.27 -7.23
N LYS A 104 -9.19 4.67 -7.06
CA LYS A 104 -10.37 3.80 -6.89
C LYS A 104 -10.14 2.65 -5.88
N THR A 105 -9.95 1.40 -6.31
CA THR A 105 -9.70 0.30 -5.36
C THR A 105 -8.39 0.48 -4.61
N GLY A 106 -7.39 1.13 -5.21
CA GLY A 106 -6.19 1.56 -4.49
C GLY A 106 -6.48 2.53 -3.33
N ALA A 107 -7.52 3.38 -3.43
CA ALA A 107 -7.95 4.23 -2.32
C ALA A 107 -8.61 3.41 -1.19
N ILE A 108 -9.36 2.35 -1.55
CA ILE A 108 -9.89 1.39 -0.57
C ILE A 108 -8.73 0.73 0.18
N VAL A 109 -7.68 0.28 -0.53
CA VAL A 109 -6.48 -0.29 0.09
C VAL A 109 -5.80 0.72 1.01
N ALA A 110 -5.59 1.95 0.56
CA ALA A 110 -4.96 3.00 1.36
C ALA A 110 -5.71 3.29 2.68
N LEU A 111 -7.03 3.52 2.59
CA LEU A 111 -7.87 3.84 3.75
C LEU A 111 -7.93 2.68 4.73
N ASN A 112 -8.17 1.46 4.26
CA ASN A 112 -8.26 0.30 5.15
C ASN A 112 -6.89 -0.06 5.75
N THR A 113 -5.79 0.15 5.03
CA THR A 113 -4.43 -0.02 5.58
C THR A 113 -4.22 0.90 6.79
N ALA A 114 -4.69 2.15 6.71
CA ALA A 114 -4.53 3.15 7.76
C ALA A 114 -5.47 2.97 8.96
N PHE A 115 -6.69 2.45 8.75
CA PHE A 115 -7.75 2.55 9.75
C PHE A 115 -8.41 1.23 10.17
N MET A 116 -8.31 0.14 9.41
CA MET A 116 -9.04 -1.10 9.72
C MET A 116 -8.39 -1.85 10.88
N ASP A 117 -9.12 -2.10 11.96
CA ASP A 117 -8.65 -2.99 13.04
C ASP A 117 -9.25 -4.41 12.93
N GLU A 118 -8.62 -5.39 13.58
CA GLU A 118 -9.06 -6.80 13.48
C GLU A 118 -10.46 -7.00 14.05
N GLU A 119 -10.81 -6.24 15.09
CA GLU A 119 -12.12 -6.27 15.73
C GLU A 119 -13.24 -5.69 14.86
N GLU A 120 -12.89 -4.89 13.84
CA GLU A 120 -13.85 -4.30 12.90
C GLU A 120 -14.13 -5.21 11.69
N LEU A 121 -13.40 -6.33 11.57
CA LEU A 121 -13.61 -7.28 10.49
C LEU A 121 -15.04 -7.83 10.52
N PRO A 122 -15.73 -7.89 9.37
CA PRO A 122 -17.10 -8.35 9.35
C PRO A 122 -17.21 -9.80 9.85
N ASN A 123 -18.14 -10.08 10.78
CA ASN A 123 -18.32 -11.43 11.35
C ASN A 123 -18.63 -12.54 10.33
N PHE A 124 -19.03 -12.19 9.10
CA PHE A 124 -19.26 -13.16 8.03
C PHE A 124 -17.96 -13.56 7.30
N LEU A 125 -16.89 -12.76 7.43
CA LEU A 125 -15.61 -12.96 6.77
C LEU A 125 -14.89 -14.15 7.40
N ASN A 126 -14.60 -15.16 6.59
CA ASN A 126 -13.80 -16.30 7.00
C ASN A 126 -12.30 -15.96 6.89
N THR A 127 -11.69 -15.67 8.03
CA THR A 127 -10.25 -15.37 8.15
C THR A 127 -9.38 -16.58 8.45
N SER A 128 -9.95 -17.78 8.60
CA SER A 128 -9.21 -18.98 9.06
C SER A 128 -8.02 -19.34 8.16
N ASN A 129 -8.09 -19.00 6.86
CA ASN A 129 -7.02 -19.21 5.90
C ASN A 129 -6.27 -17.92 5.51
N LEU A 130 -6.60 -16.78 6.13
CA LEU A 130 -6.04 -15.46 5.78
C LEU A 130 -5.02 -14.97 6.81
N ASN A 131 -5.01 -15.51 8.03
CA ASN A 131 -4.23 -15.02 9.19
C ASN A 131 -4.63 -13.60 9.61
N CYS A 132 -3.93 -13.08 10.62
CA CYS A 132 -4.12 -11.73 11.17
C CYS A 132 -3.67 -10.63 10.16
N LEU A 133 -4.14 -9.39 10.32
CA LEU A 133 -3.86 -8.28 9.39
C LEU A 133 -2.36 -7.93 9.29
N ASP A 134 -1.61 -8.22 10.36
CA ASP A 134 -0.18 -7.94 10.45
C ASP A 134 0.72 -9.18 10.39
N CYS A 135 0.11 -10.35 10.14
CA CYS A 135 0.81 -11.65 10.09
C CYS A 135 1.37 -12.00 8.71
N SER A 136 1.30 -11.07 7.74
CA SER A 136 1.79 -11.26 6.37
C SER A 136 2.92 -10.28 6.06
N GLY A 137 3.89 -10.71 5.25
CA GLY A 137 5.06 -9.92 4.89
C GLY A 137 6.17 -10.01 5.93
N ASN A 138 6.81 -8.89 6.24
CA ASN A 138 7.87 -8.79 7.25
C ASN A 138 7.29 -8.52 8.65
N LEU A 139 8.11 -8.78 9.68
CA LEU A 139 7.75 -8.73 11.11
C LEU A 139 8.18 -7.42 11.81
N PHE A 140 8.71 -6.43 11.09
CA PHE A 140 9.19 -5.18 11.66
C PHE A 140 8.06 -4.37 12.30
#